data_AF-A0A2I3G5R8-F1
#
_entry.id   AF-A0A2I3G5R8-F1
#
_cell.length_a   1.000
_cell.length_b   1.000
_cell.length_c   1.000
_cell.angle_alpha   90.00
_cell.angle_beta   90.00
_cell.angle_gamma   90.00
#
_symmetry.space_group_name_H-M   'P 1'
#
loop_
_entity.id
_entity.type
_entity.pdbx_description
1 polymer ?
#
loop_
_entity_poly.entity_id
_entity_poly.type
_entity_poly.pdbx_seq_one_letter_code
_entity_poly.pdbx_strand_id
1 'polypeptide(L)'
;MSEPKAIDPKLSTTDRVVKAVPFPPSHRLTAKEVFDNDGKPRVDILKAHLMKEGRLEESVALRIITEGASILRQEKNLLDIDAPVTAAVLKYENNVMNIRQFNCSPHPYWLPNFMDVFTWSLPFVGEKVTEMLVNVLNICSDDELGSEEDGFDGATAAARKEVIRNKIRAIGKMARVFSVLREESESVLTLKGLTPTGMLPSGVLSGGKQTLQSATVEAIEADEAIKGFSPQHKITSFEEAKGLDRINERMPPRRDAMPSDANLNSINKALTSETNGTDSNGSNSSNIQ
;
A
#
# COMPACT_ATOMS: atom_id res chain seq x y z
N MET A 1 -35.16 -14.74 -41.74
CA MET A 1 -35.47 -15.29 -40.41
C MET A 1 -34.26 -15.02 -39.53
N SER A 2 -34.36 -14.04 -38.64
CA SER A 2 -33.29 -13.67 -37.71
C SER A 2 -33.38 -14.55 -36.47
N GLU A 3 -32.31 -15.28 -36.15
CA GLU A 3 -32.21 -16.09 -34.93
C GLU A 3 -32.40 -15.23 -33.67
N PRO A 4 -33.10 -15.72 -32.64
CA PRO A 4 -33.24 -15.00 -31.38
C PRO A 4 -31.90 -14.99 -30.64
N LYS A 5 -31.38 -13.79 -30.40
CA LYS A 5 -30.18 -13.53 -29.60
C LYS A 5 -30.40 -14.09 -28.19
N ALA A 6 -29.52 -14.99 -27.74
CA ALA A 6 -29.57 -15.56 -26.40
C ALA A 6 -29.56 -14.44 -25.35
N ILE A 7 -30.53 -14.46 -24.44
CA ILE A 7 -30.62 -13.50 -23.34
C ILE A 7 -29.55 -13.88 -22.33
N ASP A 8 -28.53 -13.03 -22.18
CA ASP A 8 -27.50 -13.22 -21.17
C ASP A 8 -28.14 -13.36 -19.78
N PRO A 9 -27.73 -14.35 -18.96
CA PRO A 9 -28.32 -14.57 -17.66
C PRO A 9 -28.14 -13.33 -16.78
N LYS A 10 -29.26 -12.79 -16.28
CA LYS A 10 -29.27 -11.62 -15.39
C LYS A 10 -28.46 -11.92 -14.13
N LEU A 11 -27.27 -11.33 -14.05
CA LEU A 11 -26.38 -11.47 -12.90
C LEU A 11 -27.01 -10.82 -11.66
N SER A 12 -27.04 -11.56 -10.55
CA SER A 12 -27.47 -11.03 -9.25
C SER A 12 -26.43 -10.05 -8.72
N THR A 13 -26.87 -8.88 -8.25
CA THR A 13 -26.01 -7.85 -7.64
C THR A 13 -25.87 -8.00 -6.13
N THR A 14 -26.64 -8.90 -5.52
CA THR A 14 -26.59 -9.19 -4.08
C THR A 14 -25.82 -10.47 -3.77
N ASP A 15 -25.78 -11.40 -4.72
CA ASP A 15 -25.13 -12.69 -4.53
C ASP A 15 -23.71 -12.70 -5.08
N ARG A 16 -22.87 -13.53 -4.47
CA ARG A 16 -21.50 -13.76 -4.93
C ARG A 16 -21.51 -14.28 -6.37
N VAL A 17 -20.85 -13.53 -7.26
CA VAL A 17 -20.76 -13.82 -8.70
C VAL A 17 -19.94 -15.08 -8.95
N VAL A 18 -18.72 -15.16 -8.42
CA VAL A 18 -17.82 -16.31 -8.61
C VAL A 18 -17.98 -17.31 -7.47
N LYS A 19 -18.97 -18.19 -7.57
CA LYS A 19 -19.29 -19.18 -6.52
C LYS A 19 -18.29 -20.33 -6.41
N ALA A 20 -17.55 -20.63 -7.49
CA ALA A 20 -16.60 -21.75 -7.55
C ALA A 20 -15.33 -21.52 -6.71
N VAL A 21 -14.95 -20.26 -6.46
CA VAL A 21 -13.78 -19.94 -5.64
C VAL A 21 -14.14 -20.24 -4.17
N PRO A 22 -13.30 -20.95 -3.39
CA PRO A 22 -13.57 -21.16 -1.97
C PRO A 22 -13.70 -19.84 -1.19
N PHE A 23 -14.47 -19.85 -0.09
CA PHE A 23 -14.57 -18.69 0.80
C PHE A 23 -13.69 -18.90 2.04
N PRO A 24 -12.85 -17.94 2.44
CA PRO A 24 -12.05 -18.04 3.65
C PRO A 24 -12.93 -18.26 4.90
N PRO A 25 -12.63 -19.25 5.76
CA PRO A 25 -13.38 -19.47 6.99
C PRO A 25 -13.38 -18.22 7.90
N SER A 26 -14.58 -17.82 8.36
CA SER A 26 -14.73 -16.75 9.35
C SER A 26 -14.36 -17.20 10.76
N HIS A 27 -14.57 -18.50 11.05
CA HIS A 27 -14.23 -19.11 12.34
C HIS A 27 -12.73 -19.04 12.60
N ARG A 28 -12.38 -18.60 13.81
CA ARG A 28 -11.01 -18.58 14.30
C ARG A 28 -10.77 -19.78 15.18
N LEU A 29 -9.75 -20.57 14.87
CA LEU A 29 -9.46 -21.75 15.69
C LEU A 29 -9.04 -21.34 17.10
N THR A 30 -9.66 -22.01 18.06
CA THR A 30 -9.46 -21.85 19.50
C THR A 30 -8.32 -22.73 20.00
N ALA A 31 -7.85 -22.47 21.23
CA ALA A 31 -6.79 -23.27 21.85
C ALA A 31 -7.14 -24.77 21.95
N LYS A 32 -8.42 -25.10 22.16
CA LYS A 32 -8.89 -26.50 22.27
C LYS A 32 -8.87 -27.24 20.94
N GLU A 33 -9.04 -26.52 19.84
CA GLU A 33 -9.02 -27.09 18.49
C GLU A 33 -7.58 -27.26 17.99
N VAL A 34 -6.68 -26.37 18.41
CA VAL A 34 -5.27 -26.36 17.97
C VAL A 34 -4.40 -27.27 18.82
N PHE A 35 -4.61 -27.33 20.14
CA PHE A 35 -3.76 -28.13 21.05
C PHE A 35 -4.51 -29.36 21.55
N ASP A 36 -3.80 -30.49 21.64
CA ASP A 36 -4.30 -31.67 22.35
C ASP A 36 -4.16 -31.51 23.88
N ASN A 37 -4.58 -32.54 24.62
CA ASN A 37 -4.51 -32.53 26.09
C ASN A 37 -3.07 -32.55 26.62
N ASP A 38 -2.12 -33.00 25.80
CA ASP A 38 -0.68 -33.03 26.12
C ASP A 38 0.00 -31.71 25.78
N GLY A 39 -0.75 -30.72 25.28
CA GLY A 39 -0.24 -29.42 24.88
C GLY A 39 0.49 -29.42 23.53
N LYS A 40 0.43 -30.51 22.75
CA LYS A 40 1.04 -30.57 21.42
C LYS A 40 0.10 -29.97 20.37
N PRO A 41 0.65 -29.22 19.39
CA PRO A 41 -0.16 -28.64 18.33
C PRO A 41 -0.61 -29.71 17.31
N ARG A 42 -1.89 -29.69 16.96
CA ARG A 42 -2.52 -30.53 15.94
C ARG A 42 -2.22 -29.98 14.55
N VAL A 43 -1.04 -30.34 14.03
CA VAL A 43 -0.50 -29.81 12.76
C VAL A 43 -1.40 -30.05 11.56
N ASP A 44 -2.14 -31.16 11.50
CA ASP A 44 -3.05 -31.47 10.39
C ASP A 44 -4.25 -30.52 10.35
N ILE A 45 -4.83 -30.21 11.51
CA ILE A 45 -5.94 -29.24 11.64
C ILE A 45 -5.43 -27.85 11.26
N LEU A 46 -4.28 -27.47 11.80
CA LEU A 46 -3.67 -26.17 11.52
C LEU A 46 -3.37 -26.01 10.03
N LYS A 47 -2.74 -27.00 9.41
CA LYS A 47 -2.46 -27.02 7.97
C LYS A 47 -3.74 -26.90 7.14
N ALA A 48 -4.75 -27.72 7.43
CA ALA A 48 -6.01 -27.70 6.69
C ALA A 48 -6.75 -26.36 6.80
N HIS A 49 -6.67 -25.70 7.96
CA HIS A 49 -7.30 -24.39 8.19
C HIS A 49 -6.54 -23.25 7.51
N LEU A 50 -5.21 -23.21 7.65
CA LEU A 50 -4.36 -22.20 7.02
C LEU A 50 -4.37 -22.30 5.48
N MET A 51 -4.43 -23.51 4.92
CA MET A 51 -4.59 -23.71 3.46
C MET A 51 -5.89 -23.13 2.91
N LYS A 52 -6.90 -22.93 3.76
CA LYS A 52 -8.18 -22.30 3.41
C LYS A 52 -8.20 -20.80 3.77
N GLU A 53 -7.05 -20.20 4.08
CA GLU A 53 -6.92 -18.81 4.55
C GLU A 53 -7.63 -18.55 5.91
N GLY A 54 -7.89 -19.62 6.66
CA GLY A 54 -8.47 -19.52 8.00
C GLY A 54 -7.48 -18.90 8.99
N ARG A 55 -7.99 -18.17 9.97
CA ARG A 55 -7.18 -17.51 11.01
C ARG A 55 -7.30 -18.23 12.36
N LEU A 56 -6.35 -17.95 13.24
CA LEU A 56 -6.40 -18.38 14.64
C LEU A 56 -6.91 -17.24 15.52
N GLU A 57 -7.34 -17.57 16.72
CA GLU A 57 -7.43 -16.59 17.80
C GLU A 57 -6.05 -16.00 18.09
N GLU A 58 -6.02 -14.73 18.49
CA GLU A 58 -4.78 -14.01 18.75
C GLU A 58 -3.96 -14.67 19.87
N SER A 59 -4.63 -15.09 20.95
CA SER A 59 -4.00 -15.81 22.07
C SER A 59 -3.35 -17.12 21.63
N VAL A 60 -3.97 -17.85 20.70
CA VAL A 60 -3.47 -19.11 20.15
C VAL A 60 -2.25 -18.87 19.26
N ALA A 61 -2.31 -17.86 18.39
CA ALA A 61 -1.17 -17.49 17.55
C ALA A 61 0.02 -17.04 18.39
N LEU A 62 -0.21 -16.18 19.39
CA LEU A 62 0.81 -15.74 20.33
C LEU A 62 1.42 -16.92 21.07
N ARG A 63 0.60 -17.87 21.54
CA ARG A 63 1.10 -19.08 22.21
C ARG A 63 2.03 -19.91 21.33
N ILE A 64 1.66 -20.17 20.08
CA ILE A 64 2.52 -20.90 19.13
C ILE A 64 3.87 -20.19 18.97
N ILE A 65 3.85 -18.86 18.80
CA ILE A 65 5.05 -18.05 18.59
C ILE A 65 5.94 -18.06 19.84
N THR A 66 5.36 -17.88 21.04
CA THR A 66 6.14 -17.78 22.28
C THR A 66 6.70 -19.12 22.73
N GLU A 67 5.95 -20.21 22.59
CA GLU A 67 6.44 -21.57 22.87
C GLU A 67 7.57 -21.93 21.89
N GLY A 68 7.37 -21.70 20.58
CA GLY A 68 8.41 -21.92 19.58
C GLY A 68 9.67 -21.07 19.82
N ALA A 69 9.51 -19.79 20.14
CA ALA A 69 10.63 -18.91 20.48
C ALA A 69 11.37 -19.37 21.75
N SER A 70 10.66 -19.97 22.70
CA SER A 70 11.27 -20.49 23.92
C SER A 70 12.12 -21.73 23.66
N ILE A 71 11.75 -22.55 22.67
CA ILE A 71 12.56 -23.68 22.18
C ILE A 71 13.81 -23.14 21.48
N LEU A 72 13.65 -22.25 20.50
CA LEU A 72 14.78 -21.67 19.74
C LEU A 72 15.78 -20.92 20.64
N ARG A 73 15.31 -20.29 21.72
CA ARG A 73 16.18 -19.59 22.68
C ARG A 73 17.14 -20.54 23.41
N GLN A 74 16.78 -21.81 23.55
CA GLN A 74 17.62 -22.81 24.21
C GLN A 74 18.64 -23.44 23.27
N GLU A 75 18.47 -23.27 21.96
CA GLU A 75 19.37 -23.82 20.96
C GLU A 75 20.68 -23.02 20.86
N LYS A 76 21.75 -23.69 20.45
CA LYS A 76 23.05 -23.04 20.20
C LYS A 76 23.00 -22.27 18.88
N ASN A 77 23.85 -21.24 18.76
CA ASN A 77 24.00 -20.49 17.50
C ASN A 77 24.46 -21.36 16.31
N LEU A 78 25.21 -22.44 16.57
CA LEU A 78 25.58 -23.46 15.59
C LEU A 78 24.89 -24.77 15.99
N LEU A 79 23.97 -25.24 15.15
CA LEU A 79 23.23 -26.47 15.38
C LEU A 79 24.02 -27.67 14.84
N ASP A 80 24.16 -28.69 15.68
CA ASP A 80 24.69 -29.98 15.29
C ASP A 80 23.51 -30.83 14.82
N ILE A 81 23.38 -31.03 13.50
CA ILE A 81 22.27 -31.77 12.89
C ILE A 81 22.84 -32.99 12.16
N ASP A 82 22.48 -34.17 12.62
CA ASP A 82 22.84 -35.42 11.96
C ASP A 82 21.97 -35.68 10.72
N ALA A 83 22.53 -36.39 9.75
CA ALA A 83 21.78 -36.83 8.58
C ALA A 83 20.62 -37.76 9.00
N PRO A 84 19.44 -37.68 8.36
CA PRO A 84 19.09 -36.96 7.11
C PRO A 84 18.41 -35.58 7.28
N VAL A 85 18.72 -34.61 6.38
CA VAL A 85 18.20 -33.21 6.37
C VAL A 85 17.49 -32.85 5.05
N THR A 86 16.62 -31.83 5.07
CA THR A 86 15.66 -31.45 4.00
C THR A 86 15.49 -29.90 3.92
N ALA A 87 16.10 -29.23 2.93
CA ALA A 87 15.85 -27.80 2.57
C ALA A 87 16.11 -27.60 1.07
N ALA A 88 15.31 -26.83 0.29
CA ALA A 88 15.36 -26.78 -1.20
C ALA A 88 15.81 -28.12 -1.81
N VAL A 89 14.96 -29.13 -1.66
CA VAL A 89 15.31 -30.33 -0.89
C VAL A 89 16.64 -30.99 -1.28
N LEU A 90 17.75 -30.50 -0.74
CA LEU A 90 19.03 -31.18 -0.66
C LEU A 90 18.85 -32.31 0.35
N LYS A 91 18.48 -33.48 -0.18
CA LYS A 91 18.30 -34.71 0.56
C LYS A 91 19.66 -35.39 0.64
N TYR A 92 20.28 -35.33 1.82
CA TYR A 92 21.49 -36.09 2.13
C TYR A 92 21.11 -37.39 2.85
N GLU A 93 21.24 -38.52 2.16
CA GLU A 93 20.92 -39.84 2.69
C GLU A 93 21.93 -40.86 2.15
N ASN A 94 22.41 -41.78 2.99
CA ASN A 94 23.36 -42.83 2.59
C ASN A 94 24.61 -42.30 1.88
N ASN A 95 25.18 -41.20 2.37
CA ASN A 95 26.35 -40.52 1.77
C ASN A 95 26.10 -39.97 0.34
N VAL A 96 24.84 -39.84 -0.07
CA VAL A 96 24.41 -39.28 -1.37
C VAL A 96 23.69 -37.96 -1.14
N MET A 97 24.18 -36.91 -1.80
CA MET A 97 23.52 -35.61 -1.88
C MET A 97 22.60 -35.58 -3.12
N ASN A 98 21.29 -35.51 -2.91
CA ASN A 98 20.30 -35.40 -3.97
C ASN A 98 19.56 -34.06 -3.89
N ILE A 99 19.43 -33.36 -5.01
CA ILE A 99 18.68 -32.10 -5.10
C ILE A 99 17.31 -32.41 -5.68
N ARG A 100 16.25 -32.32 -4.87
CA ARG A 100 14.87 -32.43 -5.34
C ARG A 100 14.31 -31.06 -5.70
N GLN A 101 13.97 -30.90 -6.97
CA GLN A 101 13.31 -29.70 -7.48
C GLN A 101 11.79 -29.85 -7.40
N PHE A 102 11.09 -28.74 -7.17
CA PHE A 102 9.64 -28.64 -7.18
C PHE A 102 9.23 -27.35 -7.88
N ASN A 103 8.02 -27.34 -8.45
CA ASN A 103 7.46 -26.15 -9.07
C ASN A 103 6.62 -25.35 -8.07
N CYS A 104 6.32 -24.09 -8.40
CA CYS A 104 5.40 -23.29 -7.61
C CYS A 104 4.01 -23.95 -7.52
N SER A 105 3.30 -23.68 -6.43
CA SER A 105 1.92 -24.12 -6.23
C SER A 105 0.99 -22.91 -6.29
N PRO A 106 -0.27 -23.07 -6.75
CA PRO A 106 -1.25 -21.99 -6.71
C PRO A 106 -1.45 -21.46 -5.30
N HIS A 107 -1.58 -20.15 -5.16
CA HIS A 107 -1.89 -19.47 -3.90
C HIS A 107 -2.96 -18.39 -4.11
N PRO A 108 -3.72 -18.02 -3.07
CA PRO A 108 -4.68 -16.92 -3.14
C PRO A 108 -4.03 -15.61 -3.54
N TYR A 109 -4.81 -14.74 -4.18
CA TYR A 109 -4.37 -13.42 -4.61
C TYR A 109 -4.60 -12.37 -3.53
N TRP A 110 -3.62 -11.50 -3.34
CA TRP A 110 -3.71 -10.33 -2.48
C TRP A 110 -3.33 -9.08 -3.27
N LEU A 111 -4.03 -7.98 -3.01
CA LEU A 111 -3.58 -6.67 -3.50
C LEU A 111 -2.26 -6.30 -2.82
N PRO A 112 -1.40 -5.52 -3.50
CA PRO A 112 -0.16 -5.04 -2.92
C PRO A 112 -0.38 -4.40 -1.55
N ASN A 113 0.50 -4.72 -0.60
CA ASN A 113 0.43 -4.24 0.78
C ASN A 113 -0.91 -4.53 1.51
N PHE A 114 -1.58 -5.63 1.16
CA PHE A 114 -2.84 -6.07 1.77
C PHE A 114 -3.96 -5.01 1.75
N MET A 115 -3.96 -4.15 0.72
CA MET A 115 -4.95 -3.10 0.55
C MET A 115 -6.35 -3.68 0.29
N ASP A 116 -7.38 -3.09 0.88
CA ASP A 116 -8.77 -3.47 0.59
C ASP A 116 -9.26 -2.88 -0.74
N VAL A 117 -10.32 -3.48 -1.28
CA VAL A 117 -10.86 -3.10 -2.59
C VAL A 117 -11.47 -1.71 -2.62
N PHE A 118 -11.95 -1.17 -1.50
CA PHE A 118 -12.49 0.19 -1.45
C PHE A 118 -11.36 1.20 -1.51
N THR A 119 -10.34 1.05 -0.67
CA THR A 119 -9.16 1.92 -0.71
C THR A 119 -8.50 1.92 -2.09
N TRP A 120 -8.44 0.75 -2.74
CA TRP A 120 -7.87 0.63 -4.08
C TRP A 120 -8.72 1.28 -5.19
N SER A 121 -10.04 1.09 -5.17
CA SER A 121 -10.92 1.49 -6.29
C SER A 121 -11.55 2.87 -6.14
N LEU A 122 -11.72 3.38 -4.92
CA LEU A 122 -12.42 4.63 -4.67
C LEU A 122 -11.79 5.85 -5.40
N PRO A 123 -10.45 5.99 -5.48
CA PRO A 123 -9.85 7.06 -6.27
C PRO A 123 -10.22 7.00 -7.76
N PHE A 124 -10.24 5.79 -8.34
CA PHE A 124 -10.65 5.59 -9.73
C PHE A 124 -12.12 5.91 -9.97
N VAL A 125 -13.01 5.44 -9.08
CA VAL A 125 -14.45 5.72 -9.19
C VAL A 125 -14.71 7.22 -9.11
N GLY A 126 -14.07 7.92 -8.18
CA GLY A 126 -14.20 9.37 -8.05
C GLY A 126 -13.77 10.11 -9.32
N GLU A 127 -12.63 9.73 -9.91
CA GLU A 127 -12.14 10.30 -11.16
C GLU A 127 -13.14 10.08 -12.31
N LYS A 128 -13.57 8.83 -12.56
CA LYS A 128 -14.42 8.51 -13.71
C LYS A 128 -15.83 9.06 -13.63
N VAL A 129 -16.43 9.07 -12.44
CA VAL A 129 -17.72 9.73 -12.24
C VAL A 129 -17.59 11.22 -12.54
N THR A 130 -16.51 11.85 -12.08
CA THR A 130 -16.37 13.29 -12.29
C THR A 130 -15.98 13.66 -13.71
N GLU A 131 -15.17 12.84 -14.38
CA GLU A 131 -14.88 12.94 -15.82
C GLU A 131 -16.19 12.85 -16.65
N MET A 132 -17.05 11.89 -16.33
CA MET A 132 -18.36 11.75 -16.96
C MET A 132 -19.20 13.02 -16.76
N LEU A 133 -19.28 13.55 -15.54
CA LEU A 133 -20.05 14.76 -15.26
C LEU A 133 -19.48 15.98 -16.00
N VAL A 134 -18.16 16.12 -16.10
CA VAL A 134 -17.53 17.18 -16.90
C VAL A 134 -17.93 17.06 -18.38
N ASN A 135 -17.89 15.86 -18.95
CA ASN A 135 -18.28 15.63 -20.34
C ASN A 135 -19.76 15.94 -20.60
N VAL A 136 -20.65 15.60 -19.66
CA VAL A 136 -22.08 15.95 -19.74
C VAL A 136 -22.31 17.46 -19.65
N LEU A 137 -21.56 18.16 -18.78
CA LEU A 137 -21.70 19.61 -18.65
C LEU A 137 -21.12 20.37 -19.84
N ASN A 138 -20.08 19.84 -20.48
CA ASN A 138 -19.47 20.42 -21.67
C ASN A 138 -20.38 20.33 -22.93
N ILE A 139 -21.51 19.64 -22.87
CA ILE A 139 -22.54 19.64 -23.94
C ILE A 139 -23.31 20.97 -23.97
N CYS A 140 -23.51 21.62 -22.81
CA CYS A 140 -24.11 22.95 -22.77
C CYS A 140 -23.06 23.98 -23.18
N SER A 141 -23.07 24.35 -24.46
CA SER A 141 -22.21 25.41 -24.99
C SER A 141 -22.67 26.77 -24.47
N ASP A 142 -21.75 27.73 -24.31
CA ASP A 142 -22.07 29.11 -23.92
C ASP A 142 -23.15 29.74 -24.81
N ASP A 143 -23.29 29.25 -26.04
CA ASP A 143 -24.32 29.65 -27.03
C ASP A 143 -25.77 29.37 -26.56
N GLU A 144 -26.04 28.30 -25.81
CA GLU A 144 -27.38 28.00 -25.26
C GLU A 144 -27.72 28.86 -24.03
N LEU A 145 -26.71 29.46 -23.41
CA LEU A 145 -26.87 30.44 -22.33
C LEU A 145 -26.97 31.87 -22.88
N GLY A 146 -26.81 32.05 -24.19
CA GLY A 146 -26.75 33.32 -24.90
C GLY A 146 -28.01 33.70 -25.68
N SER A 147 -29.05 32.86 -25.72
CA SER A 147 -30.32 33.24 -26.36
C SER A 147 -31.10 34.23 -25.46
N GLU A 148 -30.82 35.52 -25.64
CA GLU A 148 -31.64 36.62 -25.15
C GLU A 148 -32.89 36.78 -26.02
N GLU A 149 -33.95 36.02 -25.76
CA GLU A 149 -35.32 36.19 -26.30
C GLU A 149 -36.16 35.14 -25.51
N ASP A 150 -37.24 35.40 -24.75
CA ASP A 150 -38.16 36.51 -24.63
C ASP A 150 -38.81 36.50 -23.22
N GLY A 151 -39.45 37.62 -22.87
CA GLY A 151 -39.77 38.02 -21.50
C GLY A 151 -40.62 37.10 -20.61
N PHE A 152 -40.12 36.85 -19.40
CA PHE A 152 -40.82 36.96 -18.10
C PHE A 152 -39.78 36.83 -16.97
N ASP A 153 -39.71 37.83 -16.08
CA ASP A 153 -38.87 37.88 -14.84
C ASP A 153 -37.37 37.54 -14.97
N GLY A 154 -36.61 38.47 -15.58
CA GLY A 154 -35.16 38.36 -15.82
C GLY A 154 -34.30 38.17 -14.55
N ALA A 155 -34.79 38.54 -13.37
CA ALA A 155 -34.07 38.30 -12.11
C ALA A 155 -34.06 36.81 -11.73
N THR A 156 -35.18 36.11 -11.93
CA THR A 156 -35.30 34.67 -11.66
C THR A 156 -34.54 33.83 -12.69
N ALA A 157 -34.52 34.26 -13.95
CA ALA A 157 -33.71 33.63 -15.00
C ALA A 157 -32.20 33.81 -14.74
N ALA A 158 -31.77 35.01 -14.34
CA ALA A 158 -30.37 35.28 -13.98
C ALA A 158 -29.91 34.47 -12.76
N ALA A 159 -30.75 34.36 -11.71
CA ALA A 159 -30.45 33.53 -10.54
C ALA A 159 -30.30 32.05 -10.90
N ARG A 160 -31.16 31.51 -11.80
CA ARG A 160 -31.03 30.14 -12.30
C ARG A 160 -29.76 29.93 -13.13
N LYS A 161 -29.39 30.89 -13.98
CA LYS A 161 -28.14 30.87 -14.77
C LYS A 161 -26.91 30.85 -13.85
N GLU A 162 -26.93 31.61 -12.76
CA GLU A 162 -25.85 31.62 -11.78
C GLU A 162 -25.77 30.32 -10.96
N VAL A 163 -26.90 29.70 -10.62
CA VAL A 163 -26.93 28.39 -9.96
C VAL A 163 -26.33 27.29 -10.85
N ILE A 164 -26.67 27.29 -12.15
CA ILE A 164 -26.11 26.33 -13.11
C ILE A 164 -24.60 26.55 -13.28
N ARG A 165 -24.16 27.80 -13.43
CA ARG A 165 -22.74 28.18 -13.49
C ARG A 165 -21.97 27.71 -12.25
N ASN A 166 -22.55 27.87 -11.07
CA ASN A 166 -21.93 27.43 -9.82
C ASN A 166 -21.88 25.91 -9.68
N LYS A 167 -22.89 25.18 -10.18
CA LYS A 167 -22.85 23.71 -10.26
C LYS A 167 -21.76 23.22 -11.23
N ILE A 168 -21.62 23.86 -12.39
CA ILE A 168 -20.55 23.55 -13.35
C ILE A 168 -19.18 23.78 -12.72
N ARG A 169 -18.98 24.96 -12.10
CA ARG A 169 -17.73 25.28 -11.39
C ARG A 169 -17.46 24.31 -10.23
N ALA A 170 -18.48 23.91 -9.48
CA ALA A 170 -18.33 22.95 -8.38
C ALA A 170 -17.93 21.56 -8.89
N ILE A 171 -18.56 21.07 -9.96
CA ILE A 171 -18.23 19.80 -10.60
C ILE A 171 -16.82 19.84 -11.19
N GLY A 172 -16.45 20.91 -11.90
CA GLY A 172 -15.08 21.09 -12.41
C GLY A 172 -14.02 21.15 -11.31
N LYS A 173 -14.34 21.77 -10.16
CA LYS A 173 -13.48 21.74 -8.97
C LYS A 173 -13.35 20.33 -8.39
N MET A 174 -14.45 19.60 -8.24
CA MET A 174 -14.42 18.21 -7.79
C MET A 174 -13.66 17.30 -8.77
N ALA A 175 -13.79 17.52 -10.08
CA ALA A 175 -13.10 16.74 -11.11
C ALA A 175 -11.60 16.86 -10.93
N ARG A 176 -11.13 18.11 -10.79
CA ARG A 176 -9.73 18.41 -10.54
C ARG A 176 -9.26 17.79 -9.23
N VAL A 177 -10.05 17.83 -8.16
CA VAL A 177 -9.68 17.21 -6.87
C VAL A 177 -9.52 15.70 -7.00
N PHE A 178 -10.47 14.99 -7.62
CA PHE A 178 -10.37 13.53 -7.76
C PHE A 178 -9.29 13.08 -8.72
N SER A 179 -9.09 13.77 -9.86
CA SER A 179 -7.96 13.51 -10.75
C SER A 179 -6.63 13.70 -10.03
N VAL A 180 -6.47 14.80 -9.27
CA VAL A 180 -5.26 15.04 -8.48
C VAL A 180 -5.08 13.94 -7.42
N LEU A 181 -6.12 13.58 -6.65
CA LEU A 181 -5.99 12.54 -5.63
C LEU A 181 -5.54 11.20 -6.21
N ARG A 182 -6.04 10.83 -7.41
CA ARG A 182 -5.56 9.63 -8.10
C ARG A 182 -4.14 9.80 -8.60
N GLU A 183 -3.84 10.84 -9.38
CA GLU A 183 -2.51 11.09 -9.93
C GLU A 183 -1.44 11.11 -8.84
N GLU A 184 -1.72 11.78 -7.72
CA GLU A 184 -0.82 11.83 -6.57
C GLU A 184 -0.74 10.47 -5.88
N SER A 185 -1.83 9.72 -5.76
CA SER A 185 -1.79 8.34 -5.22
C SER A 185 -0.98 7.38 -6.09
N GLU A 186 -1.11 7.49 -7.42
CA GLU A 186 -0.34 6.69 -8.39
C GLU A 186 1.11 7.13 -8.39
N SER A 187 1.39 8.43 -8.40
CA SER A 187 2.75 8.99 -8.33
C SER A 187 3.45 8.61 -7.03
N VAL A 188 2.71 8.59 -5.91
CA VAL A 188 3.24 8.10 -4.63
C VAL A 188 3.51 6.60 -4.69
N LEU A 189 2.64 5.81 -5.31
CA LEU A 189 2.80 4.36 -5.42
C LEU A 189 3.94 3.99 -6.37
N THR A 190 4.08 4.66 -7.50
CA THR A 190 5.21 4.50 -8.43
C THR A 190 6.49 4.98 -7.78
N LEU A 191 6.50 6.16 -7.14
CA LEU A 191 7.67 6.66 -6.46
C LEU A 191 8.08 5.75 -5.31
N LYS A 192 7.15 5.17 -4.55
CA LYS A 192 7.46 4.12 -3.56
C LYS A 192 8.02 2.86 -4.19
N GLY A 193 7.57 2.50 -5.39
CA GLY A 193 8.09 1.36 -6.15
C GLY A 193 9.50 1.61 -6.73
N LEU A 194 9.80 2.86 -7.10
CA LEU A 194 11.09 3.30 -7.62
C LEU A 194 12.06 3.69 -6.50
N THR A 195 11.55 4.06 -5.31
CA THR A 195 12.42 4.47 -4.23
C THR A 195 13.09 3.27 -3.61
N PRO A 196 14.40 3.38 -3.35
CA PRO A 196 15.23 2.29 -2.85
C PRO A 196 14.81 1.69 -1.50
N THR A 197 13.85 2.32 -0.81
CA THR A 197 13.45 2.07 0.56
C THR A 197 11.99 1.63 0.67
N GLY A 198 11.22 1.63 -0.43
CA GLY A 198 9.77 1.47 -0.40
C GLY A 198 9.03 2.64 0.28
N MET A 199 9.77 3.66 0.73
CA MET A 199 9.25 4.84 1.43
C MET A 199 9.51 6.08 0.58
N LEU A 200 8.61 7.05 0.68
CA LEU A 200 8.82 8.34 0.03
C LEU A 200 9.99 9.08 0.72
N PRO A 201 10.85 9.76 -0.05
CA PRO A 201 11.85 10.65 0.52
C PRO A 201 11.18 11.75 1.37
N SER A 202 11.84 12.15 2.46
CA SER A 202 11.29 13.14 3.38
C SER A 202 11.02 14.47 2.66
N GLY A 203 9.89 15.12 2.97
CA GLY A 203 9.50 16.40 2.38
C GLY A 203 8.91 16.33 0.97
N VAL A 204 8.92 15.16 0.30
CA VAL A 204 8.38 15.02 -1.07
C VAL A 204 6.86 15.28 -1.12
N LEU A 205 6.12 14.91 -0.07
CA LEU A 205 4.69 15.23 0.05
C LEU A 205 4.45 16.69 0.45
N SER A 206 5.39 17.31 1.16
CA SER A 206 5.27 18.68 1.66
C SER A 206 5.45 19.72 0.55
N GLY A 207 6.22 19.38 -0.51
CA GLY A 207 6.43 20.26 -1.67
C GLY A 207 5.39 20.14 -2.79
N GLY A 208 4.40 19.24 -2.63
CA GLY A 208 3.30 19.06 -3.58
C GLY A 208 3.70 18.38 -4.90
N LYS A 209 2.86 18.54 -5.94
CA LYS A 209 2.97 17.84 -7.23
C LYS A 209 4.34 17.99 -7.90
N GLN A 210 4.94 19.18 -7.83
CA GLN A 210 6.23 19.46 -8.46
C GLN A 210 7.37 18.64 -7.82
N THR A 211 7.40 18.54 -6.49
CA THR A 211 8.43 17.74 -5.81
C THR A 211 8.22 16.24 -6.01
N LEU A 212 6.97 15.77 -6.16
CA LEU A 212 6.69 14.38 -6.53
C LEU A 212 7.12 14.06 -7.97
N GLN A 213 6.89 14.97 -8.91
CA GLN A 213 7.35 14.83 -10.29
C GLN A 213 8.87 14.90 -10.41
N SER A 214 9.52 15.83 -9.71
CA SER A 214 10.98 15.90 -9.68
C SER A 214 11.59 14.68 -8.99
N ALA A 215 11.03 14.21 -7.87
CA ALA A 215 11.52 13.02 -7.19
C ALA A 215 11.29 11.73 -8.00
N THR A 216 10.20 11.66 -8.78
CA THR A 216 9.99 10.54 -9.72
C THR A 216 10.95 10.61 -10.89
N VAL A 217 11.19 11.78 -11.49
CA VAL A 217 12.20 11.95 -12.54
C VAL A 217 13.60 11.65 -12.01
N GLU A 218 13.96 12.14 -10.82
CA GLU A 218 15.25 11.85 -10.18
C GLU A 218 15.38 10.37 -9.81
N ALA A 219 14.31 9.73 -9.33
CA ALA A 219 14.29 8.29 -9.10
C ALA A 219 14.42 7.52 -10.41
N ILE A 220 13.74 7.94 -11.48
CA ILE A 220 13.85 7.35 -12.82
C ILE A 220 15.25 7.56 -13.38
N GLU A 221 15.85 8.74 -13.27
CA GLU A 221 17.19 9.06 -13.76
C GLU A 221 18.30 8.38 -12.95
N ALA A 222 18.13 8.26 -11.63
CA ALA A 222 18.98 7.42 -10.79
C ALA A 222 18.82 5.92 -11.11
N ASP A 223 17.67 5.54 -11.68
CA ASP A 223 17.30 4.18 -12.07
C ASP A 223 17.38 3.93 -13.61
N GLU A 224 17.81 4.91 -14.42
CA GLU A 224 17.99 4.83 -15.89
C GLU A 224 19.13 3.84 -16.28
N ALA A 225 19.74 3.19 -15.30
CA ALA A 225 20.56 2.00 -15.47
C ALA A 225 19.73 0.69 -15.59
N ILE A 226 18.39 0.72 -15.41
CA ILE A 226 17.47 -0.43 -15.54
C ILE A 226 16.20 -0.01 -16.27
N LYS A 227 16.23 -0.04 -17.60
CA LYS A 227 15.03 0.02 -18.46
C LYS A 227 14.02 -1.07 -18.03
N GLY A 228 12.73 -0.72 -17.85
CA GLY A 228 11.70 -1.76 -17.97
C GLY A 228 10.29 -1.51 -17.43
N PHE A 229 10.01 -0.50 -16.62
CA PHE A 229 8.67 -0.42 -16.00
C PHE A 229 7.63 0.30 -16.88
N SER A 230 7.14 -0.39 -17.90
CA SER A 230 5.82 -0.08 -18.46
C SER A 230 4.75 -0.89 -17.71
N PRO A 231 3.61 -0.31 -17.28
CA PRO A 231 2.54 -1.03 -16.58
C PRO A 231 1.98 -2.26 -17.32
N GLN A 232 2.28 -2.38 -18.62
CA GLN A 232 1.83 -3.45 -19.51
C GLN A 232 2.95 -4.46 -19.84
N HIS A 233 4.17 -4.22 -19.36
CA HIS A 233 5.31 -5.09 -19.63
C HIS A 233 5.21 -6.36 -18.79
N LYS A 234 5.26 -7.52 -19.44
CA LYS A 234 5.27 -8.81 -18.77
C LYS A 234 6.72 -9.27 -18.66
N ILE A 235 7.14 -9.59 -17.45
CA ILE A 235 8.46 -10.18 -17.19
C ILE A 235 8.56 -11.51 -17.94
N THR A 236 9.62 -11.68 -18.73
CA THR A 236 9.80 -12.83 -19.63
C THR A 236 10.95 -13.76 -19.23
N SER A 237 11.85 -13.33 -18.35
CA SER A 237 13.00 -14.13 -17.91
C SER A 237 13.34 -13.94 -16.43
N PHE A 238 14.12 -14.88 -15.89
CA PHE A 238 14.60 -14.80 -14.51
C PHE A 238 15.62 -13.67 -14.33
N GLU A 239 16.54 -13.50 -15.29
CA GLU A 239 17.55 -12.43 -15.25
C GLU A 239 16.90 -11.04 -15.23
N GLU A 240 15.82 -10.87 -16.00
CA GLU A 240 15.02 -9.65 -16.02
C GLU A 240 14.33 -9.40 -14.67
N ALA A 241 13.64 -10.41 -14.12
CA ALA A 241 13.01 -10.32 -12.81
C ALA A 241 14.03 -9.94 -11.73
N LYS A 242 15.19 -10.60 -11.75
CA LYS A 242 16.30 -10.35 -10.83
C LYS A 242 16.87 -8.93 -10.98
N GLY A 243 16.95 -8.43 -12.22
CA GLY A 243 17.36 -7.06 -12.50
C GLY A 243 16.41 -6.03 -11.88
N LEU A 244 15.11 -6.21 -12.09
CA LEU A 244 14.06 -5.35 -11.54
C LEU A 244 13.97 -5.41 -10.00
N ASP A 245 14.25 -6.56 -9.40
CA ASP A 245 14.17 -6.77 -7.95
C ASP A 245 15.46 -6.38 -7.19
N ARG A 246 16.51 -5.92 -7.88
CA ARG A 246 17.82 -5.59 -7.30
C ARG A 246 17.75 -4.64 -6.10
N ILE A 247 16.79 -3.73 -6.10
CA ILE A 247 16.55 -2.75 -5.03
C ILE A 247 16.03 -3.41 -3.74
N ASN A 248 15.25 -4.48 -3.86
CA ASN A 248 14.64 -5.19 -2.72
C ASN A 248 15.61 -6.17 -2.05
N GLU A 249 16.69 -6.55 -2.74
CA GLU A 249 17.74 -7.44 -2.23
C GLU A 249 18.79 -6.74 -1.34
N ARG A 250 18.83 -5.40 -1.30
CA ARG A 250 19.75 -4.68 -0.41
C ARG A 250 19.18 -4.51 1.00
N MET A 251 20.07 -4.28 1.96
CA MET A 251 19.68 -3.95 3.33
C MET A 251 18.80 -2.67 3.36
N PRO A 252 17.61 -2.72 3.99
CA PRO A 252 16.78 -1.53 4.17
C PRO A 252 17.51 -0.45 4.99
N PRO A 253 17.30 0.84 4.72
CA PRO A 253 17.95 1.89 5.50
C PRO A 253 17.53 1.90 6.97
N ARG A 254 18.45 2.35 7.83
CA ARG A 254 18.20 2.54 9.27
C ARG A 254 17.29 3.74 9.49
N ARG A 255 16.38 3.63 10.47
CA ARG A 255 15.45 4.73 10.86
C ARG A 255 16.16 6.00 11.33
N ASP A 256 17.40 5.89 11.81
CA ASP A 256 18.17 7.03 12.37
C ASP A 256 18.91 7.85 11.30
N ALA A 257 18.79 7.51 10.02
CA ALA A 257 19.34 8.30 8.92
C ALA A 257 18.45 9.51 8.55
N MET A 258 17.74 10.09 9.53
CA MET A 258 17.21 11.44 9.38
C MET A 258 18.40 12.40 9.48
N PRO A 259 18.70 13.20 8.44
CA PRO A 259 19.58 14.35 8.62
C PRO A 259 18.88 15.24 9.64
N SER A 260 19.44 15.37 10.84
CA SER A 260 19.06 16.44 11.73
C SER A 260 19.48 17.74 11.05
N ASP A 261 18.53 18.43 10.43
CA ASP A 261 18.73 19.76 9.86
C ASP A 261 19.23 20.69 10.98
N ALA A 262 20.54 20.89 11.02
CA ALA A 262 21.23 21.79 11.94
C ALA A 262 20.87 23.28 11.69
N ASN A 263 19.87 23.58 10.84
CA ASN A 263 19.55 24.93 10.39
C ASN A 263 18.21 25.48 10.90
N LEU A 264 17.39 24.69 11.59
CA LEU A 264 16.14 25.16 12.21
C LEU A 264 16.33 25.77 13.62
N ASN A 265 17.47 25.52 14.26
CA ASN A 265 17.77 26.05 15.60
C ASN A 265 18.36 27.48 15.60
N SER A 266 18.69 28.03 14.43
CA SER A 266 19.22 29.40 14.33
C SER A 266 18.12 30.47 14.31
N ILE A 267 16.95 30.15 13.75
CA ILE A 267 15.85 31.12 13.58
C ILE A 267 15.08 31.34 14.89
N ASN A 268 14.94 30.32 15.74
CA ASN A 268 14.24 30.45 17.02
C ASN A 268 15.08 31.13 18.13
N LYS A 269 16.39 31.29 17.94
CA LYS A 269 17.28 31.95 18.91
C LYS A 269 17.33 33.48 18.75
N ALA A 270 16.82 34.00 17.63
CA ALA A 270 16.77 35.44 17.35
C ALA A 270 15.50 36.14 17.89
N LEU A 271 14.53 35.39 18.44
CA LEU A 271 13.22 35.90 18.84
C LEU A 271 12.99 35.95 20.36
N THR A 272 13.98 35.61 21.19
CA THR A 272 13.81 35.56 22.66
C THR A 272 14.81 36.38 23.46
N SER A 273 15.51 37.35 22.85
CA SER A 273 16.49 38.18 23.56
C SER A 273 15.98 39.60 23.82
N GLU A 274 14.96 39.78 24.65
CA GLU A 274 14.77 41.01 25.46
C GLU A 274 13.95 40.67 26.72
N THR A 275 14.60 40.66 27.90
CA THR A 275 14.41 41.60 29.02
C THR A 275 15.08 41.09 30.31
N ASN A 276 15.96 41.96 30.84
CA ASN A 276 16.65 42.06 32.13
C ASN A 276 16.15 41.30 33.37
N GLY A 277 17.11 40.92 34.24
CA GLY A 277 16.84 40.78 35.68
C GLY A 277 17.88 40.04 36.57
N THR A 278 19.07 40.65 36.76
CA THR A 278 19.92 40.66 37.99
C THR A 278 20.40 39.39 38.73
N ASP A 279 21.70 39.42 38.98
CA ASP A 279 22.58 38.54 39.76
C ASP A 279 22.09 38.09 41.16
N SER A 280 22.48 36.87 41.55
CA SER A 280 23.19 36.67 42.82
C SER A 280 24.01 35.38 42.84
N ASN A 281 25.21 35.55 43.38
CA ASN A 281 26.39 34.68 43.35
C ASN A 281 26.34 33.70 44.54
N GLY A 282 26.89 32.49 44.39
CA GLY A 282 26.87 31.47 45.45
C GLY A 282 27.81 30.28 45.24
N SER A 283 29.12 30.53 45.36
CA SER A 283 30.16 29.68 45.98
C SER A 283 30.32 28.19 45.59
N ASN A 284 31.47 27.92 44.94
CA ASN A 284 32.46 26.87 45.27
C ASN A 284 32.32 26.30 46.72
N SER A 285 32.57 25.03 47.03
CA SER A 285 33.64 24.12 46.61
C SER A 285 33.51 22.75 47.29
N SER A 286 34.31 21.80 46.78
CA SER A 286 34.96 20.66 47.45
C SER A 286 34.18 19.37 47.77
N ASN A 287 34.47 18.35 46.95
CA ASN A 287 35.20 17.12 47.30
C ASN A 287 34.81 16.36 48.58
N ILE A 288 34.51 15.06 48.43
CA ILE A 288 34.93 13.88 49.24
C ILE A 288 34.49 12.68 48.38
N GLN A 289 35.43 12.06 47.65
CA GLN A 289 36.17 10.82 47.98
C GLN A 289 35.35 9.54 47.73
#